data_AF-A0A7Y5JHB6-F1
#
_entry.id   AF-A0A7Y5JHB6-F1
#
_cell.length_a   1.000
_cell.length_b   1.000
_cell.length_c   1.000
_cell.angle_alpha   90.00
_cell.angle_beta   90.00
_cell.angle_gamma   90.00
#
_symmetry.space_group_name_H-M   'P 1'
#
loop_
_entity.id
_entity.type
_entity.pdbx_description
1 polymer ?
#
loop_
_entity_poly.entity_id
_entity_poly.type
_entity_poly.pdbx_seq_one_letter_code
_entity_poly.pdbx_strand_id
1 'polypeptide(L)'
;MRVINQSGLSIGWCVGRVPPHRLTATCIVKGTYALKHGGIVEPLKEQPSLCADLHEGDDPEKALVYPSDFALFKPACDLLLRGTCHARGGKPASVERVTFAVGRFEKALMVVGDRHWQPGLLGARLSEPAPFLTMPLSFERAFGGAGHPTNPFGRGFVPVEKDLVAGRHPLPNIEDPASPITVPSSRPAPAGFGPLPSLQASRAGKAGTYDRKWLKQNWPFFPDDFDWTFFNSAPPDQRLKDFPRGDEPLRMRQIHPTIASFESRLPGTRPRFFVREQSGLQTQVREALLQLDTIYVDMNELRVTLLWRGIVPISSKRMSEVTGVGVVTEPLDRPPALASHYEALFEEPSAVVPPERTGPRALAALPPATSQVAALKAATDAAVREGKLSAGLTQSLQFLAAALEGAGVAPAVRAWTRESLSSAVAAGQDLHGADLSGLDLSGLKLAGARLANAVLAHAKLSKADLTGADLSAVVAADADLSGANLSMARLPQADLVHAELAGADFSGADLSGADFTLARGRKVNFAGAKAAGAKFMEADLERAGFIAA
;
A
#
# COMPACT_ATOMS: atom_id res chain seq x y z
N MET A 1 8.25 -23.69 8.38
CA MET A 1 7.71 -22.85 9.47
C MET A 1 6.20 -23.02 9.52
N ARG A 2 5.63 -23.37 10.68
CA ARG A 2 4.18 -23.49 10.91
C ARG A 2 3.59 -22.12 11.28
N VAL A 3 2.47 -21.71 10.68
CA VAL A 3 1.80 -20.43 11.03
C VAL A 3 0.46 -20.75 11.69
N ILE A 4 0.26 -20.23 12.90
CA ILE A 4 -0.97 -20.37 13.69
C ILE A 4 -1.53 -18.98 13.92
N ASN A 5 -2.60 -18.62 13.19
CA ASN A 5 -3.23 -17.32 13.33
C ASN A 5 -4.64 -17.49 13.94
N GLN A 6 -4.74 -17.29 15.25
CA GLN A 6 -6.02 -17.26 15.97
C GLN A 6 -6.51 -15.82 16.24
N SER A 7 -5.79 -14.82 15.75
CA SER A 7 -6.14 -13.40 15.93
C SER A 7 -7.30 -12.94 15.05
N GLY A 8 -7.49 -13.60 13.90
CA GLY A 8 -8.41 -13.14 12.85
C GLY A 8 -7.92 -11.90 12.08
N LEU A 9 -6.68 -11.47 12.31
CA LEU A 9 -6.05 -10.29 11.69
C LEU A 9 -5.03 -10.69 10.61
N SER A 10 -4.69 -9.75 9.74
CA SER A 10 -3.61 -9.94 8.76
C SER A 10 -2.25 -9.91 9.47
N ILE A 11 -1.35 -10.81 9.10
CA ILE A 11 -0.03 -10.93 9.72
C ILE A 11 1.06 -11.04 8.66
N GLY A 12 2.27 -10.64 9.02
CA GLY A 12 3.45 -10.83 8.18
C GLY A 12 4.71 -10.44 8.92
N TRP A 13 5.82 -10.49 8.22
CA TRP A 13 7.11 -10.09 8.77
C TRP A 13 8.07 -9.69 7.65
N CYS A 14 9.05 -8.87 7.99
CA CYS A 14 10.19 -8.55 7.12
C CYS A 14 11.51 -8.74 7.90
N VAL A 15 12.58 -9.08 7.19
CA VAL A 15 13.87 -9.38 7.78
C VAL A 15 14.81 -8.19 7.60
N GLY A 16 15.39 -7.70 8.68
CA GLY A 16 16.28 -6.55 8.62
C GLY A 16 17.36 -6.57 9.69
N ARG A 17 18.02 -5.42 9.85
CA ARG A 17 18.97 -5.15 10.93
C ARG A 17 18.51 -3.90 11.64
N VAL A 18 17.77 -4.07 12.74
CA VAL A 18 17.39 -2.96 13.62
C VAL A 18 18.34 -2.91 14.83
N PRO A 19 19.09 -1.80 15.05
CA PRO A 19 19.98 -1.64 16.18
C PRO A 19 19.27 -1.91 17.52
N PRO A 20 19.96 -2.53 18.50
CA PRO A 20 21.37 -2.94 18.49
C PRO A 20 21.62 -4.32 17.85
N HIS A 21 20.59 -4.98 17.33
CA HIS A 21 20.67 -6.36 16.88
C HIS A 21 21.30 -6.48 15.48
N ARG A 22 22.07 -7.56 15.26
CA ARG A 22 22.71 -7.82 13.97
C ARG A 22 21.74 -8.29 12.90
N LEU A 23 20.69 -9.01 13.30
CA LEU A 23 19.64 -9.49 12.41
C LEU A 23 18.34 -9.65 13.20
N THR A 24 17.24 -9.21 12.61
CA THR A 24 15.92 -9.15 13.24
C THR A 24 14.83 -9.52 12.26
N ALA A 25 13.76 -10.16 12.75
CA ALA A 25 12.47 -10.16 12.08
C ALA A 25 11.58 -9.09 12.72
N THR A 26 11.01 -8.22 11.90
CA THR A 26 9.96 -7.29 12.29
C THR A 26 8.63 -7.99 12.08
N CYS A 27 7.98 -8.39 13.17
CA CYS A 27 6.66 -9.02 13.18
C CYS A 27 5.58 -7.95 13.05
N ILE A 28 4.68 -8.11 12.08
CA ILE A 28 3.63 -7.14 11.76
C ILE A 28 2.27 -7.80 11.94
N VAL A 29 1.37 -7.11 12.65
CA VAL A 29 -0.06 -7.44 12.70
C VAL A 29 -0.83 -6.24 12.20
N LYS A 30 -1.74 -6.45 11.24
CA LYS A 30 -2.62 -5.44 10.65
C LYS A 30 -4.07 -5.82 10.91
N GLY A 31 -4.80 -4.91 11.56
CA GLY A 31 -6.23 -5.03 11.76
C GLY A 31 -6.97 -3.85 11.17
N THR A 32 -7.99 -4.12 10.36
CA THR A 32 -8.88 -3.12 9.79
C THR A 32 -10.28 -3.26 10.39
N TYR A 33 -10.84 -2.13 10.80
CA TYR A 33 -12.10 -2.05 11.54
C TYR A 33 -13.03 -1.02 10.89
N ALA A 34 -14.33 -1.32 10.83
CA ALA A 34 -15.35 -0.35 10.45
C ALA A 34 -15.52 0.70 11.56
N LEU A 35 -15.53 1.97 11.18
CA LEU A 35 -15.79 3.09 12.08
C LEU A 35 -17.28 3.18 12.40
N LYS A 36 -17.59 3.39 13.68
CA LYS A 36 -18.97 3.54 14.17
C LYS A 36 -19.09 4.79 15.00
N HIS A 37 -19.98 5.68 14.60
CA HIS A 37 -20.24 6.90 15.36
C HIS A 37 -20.84 6.56 16.73
N GLY A 38 -20.26 7.11 17.80
CA GLY A 38 -20.69 6.89 19.19
C GLY A 38 -20.34 5.50 19.73
N GLY A 39 -19.58 4.68 18.99
CA GLY A 39 -19.28 3.29 19.35
C GLY A 39 -17.81 2.93 19.24
N ILE A 40 -17.51 1.71 19.68
CA ILE A 40 -16.22 1.05 19.45
C ILE A 40 -16.22 0.53 17.99
N VAL A 41 -15.06 0.60 17.34
CA VAL A 41 -14.88 0.07 15.99
C VAL A 41 -15.04 -1.45 15.95
N GLU A 42 -15.58 -1.98 14.85
CA GLU A 42 -15.87 -3.41 14.68
C GLU A 42 -14.93 -4.01 13.63
N PRO A 43 -14.30 -5.17 13.87
CA PRO A 43 -13.36 -5.75 12.90
C PRO A 43 -14.08 -6.08 11.59
N LEU A 44 -13.44 -5.79 10.46
CA LEU A 44 -13.97 -6.21 9.16
C LEU A 44 -14.02 -7.73 9.06
N LYS A 45 -15.06 -8.25 8.41
CA LYS A 45 -15.22 -9.68 8.15
C LYS A 45 -14.07 -10.25 7.32
N GLU A 46 -13.61 -9.47 6.35
CA GLU A 46 -12.45 -9.78 5.51
C GLU A 46 -11.36 -8.75 5.79
N GLN A 47 -10.20 -9.24 6.22
CA GLN A 47 -9.05 -8.41 6.53
C GLN A 47 -8.21 -8.19 5.27
N PRO A 48 -7.96 -6.93 4.87
CA PRO A 48 -7.05 -6.65 3.76
C PRO A 48 -5.65 -7.18 4.05
N SER A 49 -4.99 -7.72 3.04
CA SER A 49 -3.58 -8.13 3.11
C SER A 49 -2.68 -6.95 3.46
N LEU A 50 -1.47 -7.27 3.94
CA LEU A 50 -0.39 -6.28 4.00
C LEU A 50 -0.08 -5.79 2.58
N CYS A 51 0.21 -4.50 2.42
CA CYS A 51 0.48 -3.92 1.12
C CYS A 51 1.67 -2.95 1.15
N ALA A 52 2.22 -2.69 -0.03
CA ALA A 52 3.20 -1.64 -0.26
C ALA A 52 2.54 -0.25 -0.25
N ASP A 53 3.32 0.77 -0.61
CA ASP A 53 2.83 2.13 -0.82
C ASP A 53 1.69 2.12 -1.86
N LEU A 54 0.54 2.72 -1.52
CA LEU A 54 -0.57 2.93 -2.45
C LEU A 54 -0.67 4.42 -2.77
N HIS A 55 -0.64 4.73 -4.06
CA HIS A 55 -0.75 6.10 -4.56
C HIS A 55 -2.14 6.36 -5.13
N GLU A 56 -2.49 7.64 -5.27
CA GLU A 56 -3.79 8.02 -5.82
C GLU A 56 -3.96 7.51 -7.26
N GLY A 57 -5.00 6.69 -7.49
CA GLY A 57 -5.23 6.06 -8.79
C GLY A 57 -4.13 5.09 -9.21
N ASP A 58 -3.39 4.53 -8.25
CA ASP A 58 -2.25 3.64 -8.46
C ASP A 58 -1.12 4.25 -9.32
N ASP A 59 -1.02 5.58 -9.29
CA ASP A 59 -0.02 6.35 -10.04
C ASP A 59 1.10 6.84 -9.09
N PRO A 60 2.34 6.31 -9.20
CA PRO A 60 3.44 6.66 -8.30
C PRO A 60 3.88 8.14 -8.45
N GLU A 61 3.48 8.82 -9.52
CA GLU A 61 3.71 10.26 -9.70
C GLU A 61 2.70 11.12 -8.92
N LYS A 62 1.70 10.51 -8.27
CA LYS A 62 0.70 11.20 -7.45
C LYS A 62 0.94 11.04 -5.95
N ALA A 63 0.13 11.74 -5.17
CA ALA A 63 0.20 11.72 -3.72
C ALA A 63 0.06 10.29 -3.16
N LEU A 64 0.88 9.98 -2.15
CA LEU A 64 0.77 8.74 -1.39
C LEU A 64 -0.53 8.77 -0.58
N VAL A 65 -1.37 7.76 -0.74
CA VAL A 65 -2.66 7.62 -0.04
C VAL A 65 -2.52 6.73 1.18
N TYR A 66 -1.80 5.62 1.04
CA TYR A 66 -1.55 4.67 2.12
C TYR A 66 -0.07 4.26 2.14
N PRO A 67 0.63 4.36 3.28
CA PRO A 67 2.04 3.99 3.36
C PRO A 67 2.23 2.48 3.46
N SER A 68 3.37 1.98 3.00
CA SER A 68 3.77 0.57 3.09
C SER A 68 3.69 0.03 4.52
N ASP A 69 3.13 -1.16 4.64
CA ASP A 69 3.02 -1.86 5.92
C ASP A 69 4.37 -2.41 6.40
N PHE A 70 5.34 -2.58 5.48
CA PHE A 70 6.62 -3.27 5.65
C PHE A 70 7.76 -2.39 6.19
N ALA A 71 7.44 -1.34 6.94
CA ALA A 71 8.44 -0.57 7.69
C ALA A 71 9.14 -1.47 8.73
N LEU A 72 10.48 -1.48 8.72
CA LEU A 72 11.25 -2.34 9.64
C LEU A 72 11.16 -1.89 11.10
N PHE A 73 11.10 -0.58 11.34
CA PHE A 73 11.01 -0.03 12.68
C PHE A 73 10.49 1.40 12.60
N LYS A 74 9.55 1.77 13.49
CA LYS A 74 9.10 3.15 13.66
C LYS A 74 9.39 3.61 15.10
N PRO A 75 10.20 4.67 15.30
CA PRO A 75 10.46 5.21 16.64
C PRO A 75 9.29 5.99 17.25
N ALA A 76 8.20 6.20 16.52
CA ALA A 76 6.99 6.87 16.96
C ALA A 76 5.76 6.32 16.23
N CYS A 77 4.58 6.44 16.82
CA CYS A 77 3.32 6.08 16.17
C CYS A 77 2.92 7.14 15.13
N ASP A 78 2.64 6.71 13.90
CA ASP A 78 2.09 7.53 12.84
C ASP A 78 0.57 7.67 12.98
N LEU A 79 0.08 8.91 13.13
CA LEU A 79 -1.34 9.21 13.02
C LEU A 79 -1.62 9.77 11.64
N LEU A 80 -2.51 9.12 10.89
CA LEU A 80 -2.81 9.44 9.50
C LEU A 80 -4.32 9.49 9.29
N LEU A 81 -4.78 10.43 8.46
CA LEU A 81 -6.18 10.49 8.06
C LEU A 81 -6.32 10.83 6.57
N ARG A 82 -7.17 10.05 5.89
CA ARG A 82 -7.71 10.34 4.57
C ARG A 82 -9.18 10.73 4.72
N GLY A 83 -9.58 11.82 4.08
CA GLY A 83 -10.94 12.31 4.19
C GLY A 83 -11.21 13.54 3.35
N THR A 84 -12.44 14.01 3.45
CA THR A 84 -12.94 15.18 2.75
C THR A 84 -13.51 16.16 3.77
N CYS A 85 -13.16 17.44 3.68
CA CYS A 85 -13.82 18.48 4.45
C CYS A 85 -15.26 18.63 3.94
N HIS A 86 -16.23 18.73 4.84
CA HIS A 86 -17.63 19.02 4.53
C HIS A 86 -18.05 20.29 5.25
N ALA A 87 -18.59 21.25 4.49
CA ALA A 87 -19.04 22.52 5.01
C ALA A 87 -20.22 22.35 5.98
N ARG A 88 -20.22 23.16 7.04
CA ARG A 88 -21.17 23.01 8.15
C ARG A 88 -22.63 23.12 7.72
N GLY A 89 -23.42 22.14 8.17
CA GLY A 89 -24.87 22.12 7.94
C GLY A 89 -25.25 21.98 6.47
N GLY A 90 -24.35 21.50 5.61
CA GLY A 90 -24.59 21.33 4.18
C GLY A 90 -24.74 22.65 3.42
N LYS A 91 -24.30 23.77 4.00
CA LYS A 91 -24.32 25.09 3.37
C LYS A 91 -22.94 25.43 2.84
N PRO A 92 -22.80 25.98 1.61
CA PRO A 92 -21.50 26.39 1.10
C PRO A 92 -20.80 27.35 2.07
N ALA A 93 -19.55 27.04 2.41
CA ALA A 93 -18.70 27.86 3.27
C ALA A 93 -17.47 28.30 2.49
N SER A 94 -17.00 29.53 2.72
CA SER A 94 -15.73 30.00 2.16
C SER A 94 -14.52 29.53 2.98
N VAL A 95 -14.76 29.16 4.24
CA VAL A 95 -13.74 28.76 5.21
C VAL A 95 -14.36 27.75 6.19
N GLU A 96 -13.71 26.62 6.42
CA GLU A 96 -14.14 25.61 7.40
C GLU A 96 -12.94 25.04 8.18
N ARG A 97 -13.13 24.82 9.48
CA ARG A 97 -12.11 24.22 10.35
C ARG A 97 -12.38 22.73 10.51
N VAL A 98 -11.40 21.91 10.15
CA VAL A 98 -11.42 20.46 10.38
C VAL A 98 -10.48 20.08 11.52
N THR A 99 -10.82 19.04 12.27
CA THR A 99 -9.94 18.51 13.33
C THR A 99 -9.88 16.99 13.30
N PHE A 100 -8.71 16.43 13.57
CA PHE A 100 -8.46 15.01 13.77
C PHE A 100 -7.81 14.79 15.14
N ALA A 101 -8.43 13.96 15.98
CA ALA A 101 -7.96 13.66 17.31
C ALA A 101 -7.95 12.16 17.61
N VAL A 102 -6.92 11.73 18.34
CA VAL A 102 -6.70 10.35 18.82
C VAL A 102 -6.21 10.42 20.26
N GLY A 103 -7.03 9.98 21.22
CA GLY A 103 -6.70 10.12 22.63
C GLY A 103 -6.50 11.58 23.04
N ARG A 104 -5.28 11.92 23.48
CA ARG A 104 -4.89 13.29 23.87
C ARG A 104 -4.38 14.14 22.71
N PHE A 105 -4.06 13.52 21.57
CA PHE A 105 -3.61 14.22 20.40
C PHE A 105 -4.79 14.88 19.68
N GLU A 106 -4.59 16.12 19.22
CA GLU A 106 -5.51 16.81 18.31
C GLU A 106 -4.71 17.70 17.35
N LYS A 107 -5.04 17.62 16.06
CA LYS A 107 -4.54 18.53 15.02
C LYS A 107 -5.72 19.16 14.28
N ALA A 108 -5.56 20.42 13.93
CA ALA A 108 -6.56 21.18 13.18
C ALA A 108 -5.96 21.73 11.90
N LEU A 109 -6.77 21.78 10.85
CA LEU A 109 -6.44 22.44 9.59
C LEU A 109 -7.51 23.48 9.28
N MET A 110 -7.10 24.57 8.63
CA MET A 110 -8.03 25.47 7.97
C MET A 110 -8.19 25.09 6.51
N VAL A 111 -9.45 24.90 6.10
CA VAL A 111 -9.82 24.63 4.72
C VAL A 111 -10.50 25.87 4.16
N VAL A 112 -9.87 26.48 3.17
CA VAL A 112 -10.26 27.76 2.60
C VAL A 112 -10.58 27.55 1.12
N GLY A 113 -11.67 28.19 0.68
CA GLY A 113 -12.12 28.18 -0.70
C GLY A 113 -11.04 28.61 -1.71
N ASP A 114 -11.27 28.27 -2.97
CA ASP A 114 -10.38 28.66 -4.05
C ASP A 114 -10.23 30.18 -4.07
N ARG A 115 -8.98 30.63 -4.08
CA ARG A 115 -8.62 32.06 -4.04
C ARG A 115 -7.31 32.30 -4.76
N HIS A 116 -7.09 33.55 -5.14
CA HIS A 116 -5.92 33.98 -5.91
C HIS A 116 -5.51 35.41 -5.53
N TRP A 117 -4.27 35.77 -5.88
CA TRP A 117 -3.81 37.15 -5.80
C TRP A 117 -4.48 38.01 -6.88
N GLN A 118 -4.94 39.19 -6.50
CA GLN A 118 -5.52 40.20 -7.39
C GLN A 118 -4.74 41.51 -7.28
N PRO A 119 -4.67 42.33 -8.34
CA PRO A 119 -4.15 43.68 -8.23
C PRO A 119 -4.95 44.51 -7.21
N GLY A 120 -4.25 45.30 -6.39
CA GLY A 120 -4.80 46.23 -5.42
C GLY A 120 -4.04 47.55 -5.42
N LEU A 121 -4.61 48.58 -4.80
CA LEU A 121 -4.08 49.95 -4.75
C LEU A 121 -2.67 50.05 -4.12
N LEU A 122 -2.35 49.16 -3.19
CA LEU A 122 -1.08 49.11 -2.46
C LEU A 122 -0.33 47.77 -2.67
N GLY A 123 -0.49 47.15 -3.84
CA GLY A 123 0.09 45.86 -4.18
C GLY A 123 -0.94 44.74 -4.31
N ALA A 124 -0.49 43.48 -4.35
CA ALA A 124 -1.37 42.34 -4.49
C ALA A 124 -2.25 42.16 -3.25
N ARG A 125 -3.55 41.97 -3.46
CA ARG A 125 -4.54 41.65 -2.43
C ARG A 125 -5.11 40.26 -2.65
N LEU A 126 -5.54 39.61 -1.57
CA LEU A 126 -6.20 38.31 -1.66
C LEU A 126 -7.63 38.47 -2.19
N SER A 127 -8.08 37.57 -3.07
CA SER A 127 -9.49 37.49 -3.43
C SER A 127 -10.33 36.92 -2.29
N GLU A 128 -11.63 37.23 -2.27
CA GLU A 128 -12.57 36.50 -1.41
C GLU A 128 -12.54 35.00 -1.78
N PRO A 129 -12.48 34.08 -0.79
CA PRO A 129 -12.49 32.65 -1.08
C PRO A 129 -13.84 32.18 -1.63
N ALA A 130 -13.80 31.43 -2.73
CA ALA A 130 -14.99 30.85 -3.33
C ALA A 130 -15.68 29.87 -2.35
N PRO A 131 -17.02 29.97 -2.14
CA PRO A 131 -17.73 29.01 -1.30
C PRO A 131 -17.61 27.58 -1.84
N PHE A 132 -17.48 26.60 -0.95
CA PHE A 132 -17.46 25.18 -1.28
C PHE A 132 -18.38 24.39 -0.35
N LEU A 133 -18.91 23.27 -0.86
CA LEU A 133 -19.63 22.28 -0.05
C LEU A 133 -18.69 21.22 0.52
N THR A 134 -17.75 20.78 -0.31
CA THR A 134 -16.78 19.76 0.05
C THR A 134 -15.41 20.11 -0.49
N MET A 135 -14.37 19.62 0.19
CA MET A 135 -12.99 19.81 -0.28
C MET A 135 -12.09 18.67 0.19
N PRO A 136 -11.43 17.92 -0.72
CA PRO A 136 -10.52 16.84 -0.34
C PRO A 136 -9.39 17.33 0.57
N LEU A 137 -9.06 16.56 1.60
CA LEU A 137 -7.94 16.86 2.50
C LEU A 137 -6.65 16.20 1.96
N SER A 138 -6.09 16.75 0.88
CA SER A 138 -4.89 16.22 0.20
C SER A 138 -3.73 17.22 0.16
N PHE A 139 -2.49 16.72 0.09
CA PHE A 139 -1.31 17.58 -0.04
C PHE A 139 -1.27 18.38 -1.34
N GLU A 140 -1.98 17.96 -2.38
CA GLU A 140 -2.14 18.73 -3.64
C GLU A 140 -2.84 20.07 -3.43
N ARG A 141 -3.63 20.17 -2.36
CA ARG A 141 -4.33 21.39 -1.93
C ARG A 141 -3.60 22.14 -0.82
N ALA A 142 -2.46 21.63 -0.35
CA ALA A 142 -1.60 22.31 0.61
C ALA A 142 -0.53 23.17 -0.08
N PHE A 143 0.15 24.02 0.69
CA PHE A 143 1.24 24.83 0.16
C PHE A 143 2.34 23.95 -0.45
N GLY A 144 2.80 24.31 -1.65
CA GLY A 144 3.79 23.55 -2.40
C GLY A 144 3.71 23.82 -3.89
N GLY A 145 4.14 22.85 -4.70
CA GLY A 145 4.14 22.89 -6.16
C GLY A 145 5.50 22.57 -6.74
N ALA A 146 5.61 22.60 -8.07
CA ALA A 146 6.83 22.24 -8.80
C ALA A 146 8.08 22.89 -8.18
N GLY A 147 9.12 22.08 -7.92
CA GLY A 147 10.36 22.54 -7.29
C GLY A 147 10.29 22.77 -5.76
N HIS A 148 9.13 22.62 -5.12
CA HIS A 148 9.03 22.70 -3.66
C HIS A 148 9.62 21.44 -3.01
N PRO A 149 10.56 21.57 -2.05
CA PRO A 149 11.34 20.42 -1.53
C PRO A 149 10.49 19.40 -0.77
N THR A 150 9.41 19.83 -0.11
CA THR A 150 8.62 18.98 0.79
C THR A 150 7.17 18.77 0.35
N ASN A 151 6.76 19.33 -0.80
CA ASN A 151 5.43 19.09 -1.36
C ASN A 151 5.40 19.48 -2.85
N PRO A 152 6.05 18.69 -3.74
CA PRO A 152 6.09 19.01 -5.16
C PRO A 152 4.71 18.98 -5.84
N PHE A 153 3.74 18.27 -5.26
CA PHE A 153 2.37 18.14 -5.78
C PHE A 153 1.42 19.26 -5.33
N GLY A 154 1.86 20.09 -4.37
CA GLY A 154 1.05 21.16 -3.80
C GLY A 154 0.81 22.32 -4.75
N ARG A 155 0.34 23.45 -4.19
CA ARG A 155 0.11 24.68 -4.95
C ARG A 155 0.52 25.93 -4.18
N GLY A 156 0.80 26.99 -4.93
CA GLY A 156 1.12 28.32 -4.40
C GLY A 156 2.61 28.64 -4.24
N PHE A 157 3.55 27.71 -4.48
CA PHE A 157 5.00 27.94 -4.38
C PHE A 157 5.59 28.68 -5.58
N VAL A 158 5.39 28.14 -6.79
CA VAL A 158 5.80 28.78 -8.06
C VAL A 158 4.58 29.44 -8.69
N PRO A 159 4.71 30.66 -9.25
CA PRO A 159 3.66 31.22 -10.09
C PRO A 159 3.41 30.29 -11.27
N VAL A 160 2.19 29.80 -11.47
CA VAL A 160 1.84 29.11 -12.72
C VAL A 160 2.09 30.12 -13.84
N GLU A 161 3.05 29.83 -14.72
CA GLU A 161 3.35 30.68 -15.86
C GLU A 161 2.06 30.91 -16.66
N LYS A 162 1.71 32.19 -16.85
CA LYS A 162 0.73 32.73 -17.80
C LYS A 162 -0.16 31.67 -18.46
N ASP A 163 -1.10 31.13 -17.71
CA ASP A 163 -2.18 30.37 -18.33
C ASP A 163 -2.95 31.36 -19.21
N LEU A 164 -2.91 31.12 -20.53
CA LEU A 164 -3.07 32.06 -21.65
C LEU A 164 -4.42 32.77 -21.75
N VAL A 165 -5.25 32.75 -20.70
CA VAL A 165 -6.60 33.33 -20.69
C VAL A 165 -6.95 34.11 -19.41
N ALA A 166 -6.30 33.87 -18.24
CA ALA A 166 -6.80 34.45 -16.97
C ALA A 166 -5.76 35.05 -15.98
N GLY A 167 -4.47 34.70 -16.05
CA GLY A 167 -3.43 35.33 -15.22
C GLY A 167 -3.63 35.25 -13.69
N ARG A 168 -4.30 34.21 -13.16
CA ARG A 168 -4.59 34.06 -11.72
C ARG A 168 -3.64 33.05 -11.08
N HIS A 169 -3.11 33.38 -9.89
CA HIS A 169 -2.25 32.51 -9.09
C HIS A 169 -3.11 31.69 -8.10
N PRO A 170 -3.38 30.39 -8.33
CA PRO A 170 -4.16 29.59 -7.41
C PRO A 170 -3.40 29.38 -6.10
N LEU A 171 -4.06 29.70 -4.98
CA LEU A 171 -3.51 29.52 -3.63
C LEU A 171 -3.93 28.17 -3.04
N PRO A 172 -3.16 27.62 -2.08
CA PRO A 172 -3.51 26.38 -1.42
C PRO A 172 -4.80 26.54 -0.61
N ASN A 173 -5.60 25.49 -0.56
CA ASN A 173 -6.83 25.48 0.21
C ASN A 173 -6.59 25.05 1.67
N ILE A 174 -5.58 24.23 1.91
CA ILE A 174 -5.32 23.65 3.23
C ILE A 174 -4.15 24.39 3.87
N GLU A 175 -4.43 24.98 5.03
CA GLU A 175 -3.48 25.76 5.81
C GLU A 175 -3.39 25.25 7.25
N ASP A 176 -2.22 25.44 7.85
CA ASP A 176 -2.09 25.41 9.31
C ASP A 176 -2.73 26.70 9.87
N PRO A 177 -3.72 26.60 10.78
CA PRO A 177 -4.33 27.77 11.41
C PRO A 177 -3.32 28.71 12.10
N ALA A 178 -2.15 28.22 12.50
CA ALA A 178 -1.10 29.01 13.12
C ALA A 178 -0.21 29.76 12.10
N SER A 179 -0.27 29.43 10.81
CA SER A 179 0.56 30.00 9.75
C SER A 179 -0.25 30.30 8.46
N PRO A 180 -1.26 31.18 8.51
CA PRO A 180 -2.11 31.47 7.37
C PRO A 180 -1.39 32.27 6.27
N ILE A 181 -1.83 32.11 5.02
CA ILE A 181 -1.30 32.89 3.89
C ILE A 181 -2.05 34.22 3.81
N THR A 182 -1.37 35.30 4.19
CA THR A 182 -1.93 36.66 4.19
C THR A 182 -1.28 37.59 3.17
N VAL A 183 -0.03 37.30 2.77
CA VAL A 183 0.74 38.10 1.80
C VAL A 183 1.46 37.21 0.76
N PRO A 184 1.82 37.71 -0.44
CA PRO A 184 2.45 36.90 -1.49
C PRO A 184 3.80 36.28 -1.12
N SER A 185 4.52 36.87 -0.16
CA SER A 185 5.79 36.36 0.35
C SER A 185 5.63 35.23 1.39
N SER A 186 4.40 34.88 1.77
CA SER A 186 4.16 33.78 2.73
C SER A 186 4.72 32.46 2.18
N ARG A 187 5.45 31.72 3.03
CA ARG A 187 6.03 30.41 2.71
C ARG A 187 5.77 29.42 3.86
N PRO A 188 4.51 29.08 4.18
CA PRO A 188 4.20 28.16 5.27
C PRO A 188 4.66 26.72 4.93
N ALA A 189 4.77 25.88 5.95
CA ALA A 189 4.96 24.45 5.72
C ALA A 189 3.69 23.82 5.08
N PRO A 190 3.82 22.78 4.23
CA PRO A 190 2.66 22.03 3.75
C PRO A 190 1.89 21.40 4.90
N ALA A 191 0.60 21.74 5.03
CA ALA A 191 -0.26 21.22 6.09
C ALA A 191 -1.20 20.13 5.54
N GLY A 192 -1.40 19.06 6.28
CA GLY A 192 -2.24 17.92 5.87
C GLY A 192 -2.29 16.84 6.94
N PHE A 193 -3.16 15.85 6.75
CA PHE A 193 -3.27 14.67 7.62
C PHE A 193 -2.71 13.37 7.01
N GLY A 194 -2.46 13.37 5.70
CA GLY A 194 -2.04 12.19 4.96
C GLY A 194 -0.57 11.80 5.15
N PRO A 195 -0.13 10.69 4.55
CA PRO A 195 1.26 10.24 4.62
C PRO A 195 2.17 11.02 3.66
N LEU A 196 3.46 11.06 3.98
CA LEU A 196 4.52 11.62 3.14
C LEU A 196 5.23 10.48 2.39
N PRO A 197 5.47 10.59 1.06
CA PRO A 197 6.22 9.58 0.29
C PRO A 197 7.66 9.39 0.77
N SER A 198 8.20 8.17 0.65
CA SER A 198 9.58 7.83 1.07
C SER A 198 10.66 8.59 0.28
N LEU A 199 10.40 8.81 -1.02
CA LEU A 199 11.29 9.55 -1.93
C LEU A 199 11.24 11.07 -1.75
N GLN A 200 10.32 11.59 -0.94
CA GLN A 200 10.24 13.02 -0.67
C GLN A 200 11.48 13.48 0.10
N ALA A 201 12.03 14.66 -0.20
CA ALA A 201 13.30 15.13 0.38
C ALA A 201 13.33 15.12 1.92
N SER A 202 12.19 15.39 2.56
CA SER A 202 12.01 15.34 4.02
C SER A 202 12.28 13.96 4.64
N ARG A 203 12.13 12.89 3.85
CA ARG A 203 12.39 11.49 4.23
C ARG A 203 13.64 10.96 3.55
N ALA A 204 13.85 11.21 2.25
CA ALA A 204 15.00 10.71 1.50
C ALA A 204 16.35 11.08 2.13
N GLY A 205 16.47 12.30 2.68
CA GLY A 205 17.69 12.74 3.38
C GLY A 205 18.03 11.96 4.66
N LYS A 206 17.12 11.10 5.14
CA LYS A 206 17.28 10.25 6.33
C LYS A 206 17.79 8.85 6.03
N ALA A 207 17.88 8.48 4.75
CA ALA A 207 18.33 7.17 4.34
C ALA A 207 19.83 6.91 4.63
N GLY A 208 20.57 7.94 5.06
CA GLY A 208 22.00 7.87 5.37
C GLY A 208 22.89 7.81 4.13
N THR A 209 24.17 7.51 4.36
CA THR A 209 25.22 7.59 3.34
C THR A 209 25.60 6.22 2.79
N TYR A 210 25.38 5.99 1.49
CA TYR A 210 25.68 4.74 0.79
C TYR A 210 27.00 4.84 0.01
N ASP A 211 28.13 4.83 0.72
CA ASP A 211 29.47 4.97 0.15
C ASP A 211 30.26 3.63 0.10
N ARG A 212 31.55 3.70 -0.28
CA ARG A 212 32.44 2.52 -0.29
C ARG A 212 32.66 1.92 1.10
N LYS A 213 32.57 2.70 2.17
CA LYS A 213 32.70 2.19 3.55
C LYS A 213 31.47 1.35 3.87
N TRP A 214 30.27 1.88 3.58
CA TRP A 214 29.02 1.14 3.71
C TRP A 214 29.05 -0.15 2.90
N LEU A 215 29.45 -0.11 1.62
CA LEU A 215 29.49 -1.30 0.77
C LEU A 215 30.39 -2.42 1.34
N LYS A 216 31.48 -2.04 2.01
CA LYS A 216 32.42 -3.00 2.62
C LYS A 216 31.99 -3.49 4.01
N GLN A 217 31.33 -2.65 4.79
CA GLN A 217 31.12 -2.88 6.23
C GLN A 217 29.66 -3.14 6.62
N ASN A 218 28.72 -2.54 5.90
CA ASN A 218 27.30 -2.53 6.26
C ASN A 218 26.41 -3.22 5.23
N TRP A 219 26.82 -3.33 3.95
CA TRP A 219 26.05 -4.05 2.94
C TRP A 219 25.67 -5.47 3.41
N PRO A 220 24.40 -5.90 3.26
CA PRO A 220 23.28 -5.23 2.57
C PRO A 220 22.34 -4.44 3.50
N PHE A 221 22.78 -4.06 4.69
CA PHE A 221 21.97 -3.37 5.70
C PHE A 221 22.12 -1.84 5.63
N PHE A 222 21.28 -1.10 6.35
CA PHE A 222 21.33 0.37 6.39
C PHE A 222 22.69 0.90 6.90
N PRO A 223 23.11 2.09 6.44
CA PRO A 223 24.32 2.73 6.92
C PRO A 223 24.18 3.16 8.39
N ASP A 224 25.32 3.38 9.05
CA ASP A 224 25.36 3.69 10.49
C ASP A 224 24.71 5.05 10.82
N ASP A 225 24.63 5.95 9.85
CA ASP A 225 23.99 7.28 9.94
C ASP A 225 22.52 7.27 9.50
N PHE A 226 21.90 6.11 9.32
CA PHE A 226 20.47 6.00 9.01
C PHE A 226 19.60 6.55 10.13
N ASP A 227 18.76 7.53 9.82
CA ASP A 227 17.76 8.07 10.75
C ASP A 227 16.47 7.24 10.64
N TRP A 228 16.18 6.48 11.69
CA TRP A 228 15.03 5.58 11.78
C TRP A 228 13.66 6.27 11.65
N THR A 229 13.59 7.59 11.85
CA THR A 229 12.39 8.36 11.55
C THR A 229 12.09 8.45 10.05
N PHE A 230 12.97 7.92 9.18
CA PHE A 230 12.71 7.60 7.77
C PHE A 230 11.45 6.79 7.60
N PHE A 231 11.20 5.80 8.46
CA PHE A 231 10.07 4.88 8.35
C PHE A 231 8.73 5.49 8.81
N ASN A 232 8.75 6.59 9.57
CA ASN A 232 7.54 7.34 9.88
C ASN A 232 7.07 8.11 8.64
N SER A 233 5.90 7.75 8.12
CA SER A 233 5.29 8.42 6.97
C SER A 233 4.45 9.61 7.37
N ALA A 234 3.98 9.70 8.62
CA ALA A 234 3.22 10.85 9.09
C ALA A 234 4.13 12.09 9.19
N PRO A 235 3.67 13.32 8.89
CA PRO A 235 4.40 14.54 9.23
C PRO A 235 4.79 14.61 10.72
N PRO A 236 5.91 15.28 11.09
CA PRO A 236 6.41 15.29 12.48
C PRO A 236 5.42 15.76 13.54
N ASP A 237 4.49 16.65 13.17
CA ASP A 237 3.47 17.22 14.06
C ASP A 237 2.31 16.26 14.38
N GLN A 238 2.30 15.07 13.79
CA GLN A 238 1.29 14.02 14.02
C GLN A 238 1.93 12.64 14.25
N ARG A 239 3.10 12.64 14.91
CA ARG A 239 3.79 11.44 15.41
C ARG A 239 3.74 11.39 16.93
N LEU A 240 3.27 10.28 17.51
CA LEU A 240 3.25 10.10 18.97
C LEU A 240 4.49 9.34 19.42
N LYS A 241 5.28 9.93 20.32
CA LYS A 241 6.43 9.26 20.93
C LYS A 241 5.99 8.14 21.87
N ASP A 242 4.91 8.37 22.61
CA ASP A 242 4.27 7.36 23.44
C ASP A 242 3.29 6.57 22.57
N PHE A 243 3.53 5.28 22.41
CA PHE A 243 2.69 4.42 21.57
C PHE A 243 1.28 4.28 22.17
N PRO A 244 0.22 4.47 21.36
CA PRO A 244 -1.15 4.19 21.75
C PRO A 244 -1.34 2.77 22.31
N ARG A 245 -2.27 2.63 23.25
CA ARG A 245 -2.63 1.36 23.89
C ARG A 245 -3.54 0.51 23.01
N GLY A 246 -4.40 1.13 22.20
CA GLY A 246 -5.38 0.47 21.33
C GLY A 246 -6.85 0.64 21.76
N ASP A 247 -7.15 1.55 22.69
CA ASP A 247 -8.51 1.91 23.13
C ASP A 247 -8.78 3.42 23.10
N GLU A 248 -7.94 4.17 22.40
CA GLU A 248 -8.02 5.61 22.28
C GLU A 248 -9.37 6.05 21.69
N PRO A 249 -10.00 7.11 22.25
CA PRO A 249 -11.11 7.77 21.58
C PRO A 249 -10.62 8.43 20.28
N LEU A 250 -11.45 8.37 19.24
CA LEU A 250 -11.26 9.03 17.96
C LEU A 250 -12.28 10.17 17.82
N ARG A 251 -11.85 11.32 17.29
CA ARG A 251 -12.76 12.42 16.95
C ARG A 251 -12.34 13.11 15.66
N MET A 252 -13.27 13.22 14.72
CA MET A 252 -13.10 13.85 13.42
C MET A 252 -14.21 14.89 13.21
N ARG A 253 -13.85 16.18 13.14
CA ARG A 253 -14.84 17.27 12.98
C ARG A 253 -14.82 17.80 11.55
N GLN A 254 -16.01 17.98 10.99
CA GLN A 254 -16.25 18.47 9.62
C GLN A 254 -15.61 17.59 8.53
N ILE A 255 -15.46 16.29 8.78
CA ILE A 255 -14.89 15.32 7.83
C ILE A 255 -15.94 14.28 7.36
N HIS A 256 -17.03 14.11 8.10
CA HIS A 256 -18.14 13.24 7.69
C HIS A 256 -19.20 14.07 6.93
N PRO A 257 -19.86 13.53 5.88
CA PRO A 257 -20.82 14.27 5.06
C PRO A 257 -22.02 14.85 5.84
N THR A 258 -22.47 14.16 6.88
CA THR A 258 -23.68 14.53 7.64
C THR A 258 -23.46 14.70 9.15
N ILE A 259 -22.30 14.30 9.68
CA ILE A 259 -22.04 14.29 11.13
C ILE A 259 -20.96 15.31 11.42
N ALA A 260 -21.32 16.39 12.11
CA ALA A 260 -20.44 17.53 12.33
C ALA A 260 -19.21 17.19 13.21
N SER A 261 -19.39 16.28 14.17
CA SER A 261 -18.35 15.72 15.04
C SER A 261 -18.51 14.21 15.09
N PHE A 262 -17.77 13.50 14.25
CA PHE A 262 -17.77 12.04 14.24
C PHE A 262 -16.85 11.54 15.35
N GLU A 263 -17.42 10.87 16.34
CA GLU A 263 -16.69 10.28 17.46
C GLU A 263 -16.78 8.76 17.42
N SER A 264 -15.68 8.07 17.75
CA SER A 264 -15.58 6.60 17.83
C SER A 264 -14.50 6.19 18.84
N ARG A 265 -14.19 4.91 18.97
CA ARG A 265 -13.15 4.40 19.87
C ARG A 265 -12.46 3.17 19.29
N LEU A 266 -11.14 3.11 19.42
CA LEU A 266 -10.31 1.95 19.04
C LEU A 266 -10.75 0.65 19.75
N PRO A 267 -10.44 -0.54 19.19
CA PRO A 267 -11.14 -1.78 19.52
C PRO A 267 -10.93 -2.27 20.96
N GLY A 268 -9.96 -1.73 21.69
CA GLY A 268 -9.69 -2.16 23.04
C GLY A 268 -9.01 -3.52 23.10
N THR A 269 -8.18 -3.85 22.11
CA THR A 269 -7.51 -5.15 21.98
C THR A 269 -5.98 -5.02 21.88
N ARG A 270 -5.27 -6.07 22.31
CA ARG A 270 -3.83 -6.27 22.16
C ARG A 270 -3.58 -7.53 21.31
N PRO A 271 -3.09 -7.40 20.08
CA PRO A 271 -2.52 -8.53 19.38
C PRO A 271 -1.22 -8.95 20.06
N ARG A 272 -0.94 -10.25 20.08
CA ARG A 272 0.31 -10.82 20.60
C ARG A 272 0.88 -11.77 19.59
N PHE A 273 2.20 -11.73 19.43
CA PHE A 273 2.90 -12.45 18.39
C PHE A 273 4.02 -13.27 19.02
N PHE A 274 3.98 -14.58 18.80
CA PHE A 274 4.89 -15.56 19.37
C PHE A 274 5.69 -16.24 18.27
N VAL A 275 6.97 -16.44 18.51
CA VAL A 275 7.92 -17.06 17.60
C VAL A 275 8.50 -18.29 18.30
N ARG A 276 8.33 -19.45 17.69
CA ARG A 276 8.94 -20.70 18.15
C ARG A 276 10.24 -20.91 17.41
N GLU A 277 11.33 -20.97 18.16
CA GLU A 277 12.69 -21.15 17.67
C GLU A 277 13.22 -22.52 18.10
N GLN A 278 14.06 -23.12 17.26
CA GLN A 278 14.78 -24.35 17.55
C GLN A 278 16.29 -24.10 17.48
N SER A 279 16.99 -24.44 18.55
CA SER A 279 18.45 -24.40 18.65
C SER A 279 18.96 -25.78 19.06
N GLY A 280 19.47 -26.54 18.08
CA GLY A 280 19.82 -27.94 18.27
C GLY A 280 18.60 -28.79 18.67
N LEU A 281 18.65 -29.38 19.87
CA LEU A 281 17.57 -30.19 20.44
C LEU A 281 16.59 -29.38 21.29
N GLN A 282 16.87 -28.11 21.59
CA GLN A 282 16.02 -27.27 22.41
C GLN A 282 15.05 -26.46 21.54
N THR A 283 13.79 -26.37 21.99
CA THR A 283 12.80 -25.45 21.42
C THR A 283 12.41 -24.42 22.45
N GLN A 284 12.28 -23.17 22.03
CA GLN A 284 11.83 -22.07 22.86
C GLN A 284 10.74 -21.30 22.14
N VAL A 285 9.76 -20.79 22.88
CA VAL A 285 8.80 -19.80 22.39
C VAL A 285 9.17 -18.44 22.97
N ARG A 286 9.20 -17.43 22.12
CA ARG A 286 9.49 -16.04 22.49
C ARG A 286 8.36 -15.15 22.02
N GLU A 287 8.00 -14.17 22.83
CA GLU A 287 7.05 -13.14 22.43
C GLU A 287 7.76 -11.98 21.74
N ALA A 288 7.26 -11.57 20.58
CA ALA A 288 7.56 -10.29 19.97
C ALA A 288 6.67 -9.22 20.63
N LEU A 289 7.26 -8.34 21.43
CA LEU A 289 6.53 -7.26 22.08
C LEU A 289 6.09 -6.25 21.02
N LEU A 290 4.79 -6.22 20.75
CA LEU A 290 4.22 -5.38 19.71
C LEU A 290 3.89 -3.97 20.24
N GLN A 291 4.12 -2.95 19.40
CA GLN A 291 3.72 -1.56 19.62
C GLN A 291 2.73 -1.13 18.54
N LEU A 292 1.63 -0.46 18.92
CA LEU A 292 0.69 0.14 17.97
C LEU A 292 1.32 1.40 17.37
N ASP A 293 1.94 1.24 16.20
CA ASP A 293 2.80 2.28 15.63
C ASP A 293 2.20 3.00 14.42
N THR A 294 0.99 2.61 13.99
CA THR A 294 0.28 3.30 12.90
C THR A 294 -1.23 3.22 13.14
N ILE A 295 -1.87 4.39 13.14
CA ILE A 295 -3.33 4.55 13.13
C ILE A 295 -3.68 5.31 11.86
N TYR A 296 -4.28 4.62 10.91
CA TYR A 296 -4.70 5.20 9.63
C TYR A 296 -6.23 5.20 9.55
N VAL A 297 -6.81 6.40 9.56
CA VAL A 297 -8.27 6.59 9.47
C VAL A 297 -8.65 6.96 8.05
N ASP A 298 -9.48 6.15 7.40
CA ASP A 298 -10.09 6.49 6.11
C ASP A 298 -11.56 6.85 6.33
N MET A 299 -11.84 8.16 6.35
CA MET A 299 -13.20 8.68 6.53
C MET A 299 -14.03 8.60 5.24
N ASN A 300 -13.40 8.42 4.08
CA ASN A 300 -14.14 8.23 2.83
C ASN A 300 -14.73 6.80 2.78
N GLU A 301 -14.04 5.83 3.37
CA GLU A 301 -14.46 4.42 3.45
C GLU A 301 -14.97 4.01 4.83
N LEU A 302 -15.05 4.96 5.78
CA LEU A 302 -15.48 4.75 7.17
C LEU A 302 -14.79 3.57 7.84
N ARG A 303 -13.47 3.51 7.77
CA ARG A 303 -12.66 2.47 8.41
C ARG A 303 -11.41 3.02 9.06
N VAL A 304 -10.86 2.27 10.02
CA VAL A 304 -9.55 2.51 10.62
C VAL A 304 -8.69 1.26 10.48
N THR A 305 -7.45 1.46 10.05
CA THR A 305 -6.42 0.44 9.99
C THR A 305 -5.41 0.68 11.11
N LEU A 306 -5.11 -0.36 11.87
CA LEU A 306 -4.16 -0.37 12.96
C LEU A 306 -3.03 -1.31 12.62
N LEU A 307 -1.78 -0.84 12.75
CA LEU A 307 -0.60 -1.70 12.63
C LEU A 307 0.16 -1.78 13.95
N TRP A 308 0.44 -3.01 14.32
CA TRP A 308 1.30 -3.34 15.44
C TRP A 308 2.59 -3.96 14.92
N ARG A 309 3.73 -3.44 15.39
CA ARG A 309 5.05 -3.98 15.04
C ARG A 309 5.84 -4.34 16.29
N GLY A 310 6.50 -5.49 16.23
CA GLY A 310 7.46 -5.93 17.24
C GLY A 310 8.69 -6.48 16.56
N ILE A 311 9.80 -6.52 17.30
CA ILE A 311 11.09 -6.93 16.76
C ILE A 311 11.59 -8.12 17.55
N VAL A 312 11.98 -9.18 16.84
CA VAL A 312 12.67 -10.33 17.43
C VAL A 312 14.05 -10.52 16.79
N PRO A 313 15.11 -10.67 17.59
CA PRO A 313 16.38 -11.18 17.12
C PRO A 313 16.23 -12.55 16.45
N ILE A 314 16.87 -12.71 15.30
CA ILE A 314 16.95 -13.96 14.55
C ILE A 314 18.42 -14.27 14.22
N SER A 315 18.75 -15.53 13.97
CA SER A 315 20.12 -15.99 13.70
C SER A 315 20.43 -16.14 12.21
N SER A 316 19.41 -16.23 11.35
CA SER A 316 19.59 -16.36 9.90
C SER A 316 18.57 -15.57 9.09
N LYS A 317 18.94 -15.09 7.90
CA LYS A 317 18.02 -14.35 7.00
C LYS A 317 16.85 -15.21 6.53
N ARG A 318 17.06 -16.52 6.47
CA ARG A 318 16.02 -17.51 6.09
C ARG A 318 15.12 -17.86 7.28
N MET A 319 15.42 -17.35 8.48
CA MET A 319 14.75 -17.71 9.72
C MET A 319 14.67 -19.23 9.89
N SER A 320 15.72 -19.97 9.51
CA SER A 320 15.74 -21.44 9.53
C SER A 320 15.57 -22.03 10.93
N GLU A 321 15.96 -21.27 11.95
CA GLU A 321 15.75 -21.56 13.36
C GLU A 321 14.28 -21.38 13.78
N VAL A 322 13.49 -20.58 13.06
CA VAL A 322 12.08 -20.34 13.37
C VAL A 322 11.24 -21.49 12.82
N THR A 323 10.75 -22.32 13.71
CA THR A 323 9.93 -23.49 13.38
C THR A 323 8.45 -23.16 13.30
N GLY A 324 8.01 -22.09 13.98
CA GLY A 324 6.64 -21.61 13.87
C GLY A 324 6.39 -20.22 14.40
N VAL A 325 5.25 -19.67 14.02
CA VAL A 325 4.71 -18.38 14.45
C VAL A 325 3.28 -18.57 14.93
N GLY A 326 2.93 -17.93 16.05
CA GLY A 326 1.61 -17.96 16.65
C GLY A 326 1.11 -16.54 16.92
N VAL A 327 -0.11 -16.20 16.50
CA VAL A 327 -0.68 -14.86 16.71
C VAL A 327 -2.08 -14.98 17.30
N VAL A 328 -2.33 -14.24 18.37
CA VAL A 328 -3.59 -14.21 19.12
C VAL A 328 -3.99 -12.75 19.39
N THR A 329 -5.25 -12.55 19.76
CA THR A 329 -5.76 -11.24 20.20
C THR A 329 -6.36 -11.37 21.59
N GLU A 330 -5.96 -10.51 22.52
CA GLU A 330 -6.54 -10.40 23.84
C GLU A 330 -7.24 -9.04 24.02
N PRO A 331 -8.27 -8.95 24.87
CA PRO A 331 -8.84 -7.66 25.24
C PRO A 331 -7.94 -6.89 26.22
N LEU A 332 -8.03 -5.55 26.18
CA LEU A 332 -7.28 -4.64 27.04
C LEU A 332 -7.87 -4.51 28.45
N ASP A 333 -9.11 -4.94 28.65
CA ASP A 333 -9.89 -4.83 29.89
C ASP A 333 -9.41 -5.75 31.03
N ARG A 334 -8.47 -6.66 30.72
CA ARG A 334 -7.88 -7.59 31.66
C ARG A 334 -6.35 -7.63 31.50
N PRO A 335 -5.61 -8.07 32.54
CA PRO A 335 -4.17 -8.31 32.43
C PRO A 335 -3.86 -9.32 31.32
N PRO A 336 -2.72 -9.17 30.62
CA PRO A 336 -2.34 -10.13 29.60
C PRO A 336 -2.08 -11.51 30.22
N ALA A 337 -2.42 -12.58 29.50
CA ALA A 337 -2.05 -13.92 29.93
C ALA A 337 -0.51 -14.07 29.99
N LEU A 338 0.00 -14.99 30.80
CA LEU A 338 1.44 -15.29 30.79
C LEU A 338 1.86 -15.83 29.43
N ALA A 339 3.04 -15.46 28.93
CA ALA A 339 3.53 -15.94 27.64
C ALA A 339 3.58 -17.48 27.55
N SER A 340 3.90 -18.15 28.67
CA SER A 340 3.90 -19.62 28.78
C SER A 340 2.54 -20.26 28.51
N HIS A 341 1.43 -19.54 28.72
CA HIS A 341 0.10 -20.03 28.35
C HIS A 341 0.00 -20.36 26.85
N TYR A 342 0.72 -19.60 26.01
CA TYR A 342 0.68 -19.74 24.56
C TYR A 342 1.75 -20.67 24.00
N GLU A 343 2.60 -21.26 24.84
CA GLU A 343 3.50 -22.35 24.41
C GLU A 343 2.70 -23.54 23.87
N ALA A 344 1.55 -23.82 24.51
CA ALA A 344 0.62 -24.86 24.13
C ALA A 344 0.10 -24.73 22.68
N LEU A 345 0.05 -23.52 22.10
CA LEU A 345 -0.30 -23.31 20.69
C LEU A 345 0.55 -24.19 19.76
N PHE A 346 1.81 -24.43 20.16
CA PHE A 346 2.77 -25.16 19.38
C PHE A 346 2.93 -26.63 19.79
N GLU A 347 2.32 -27.05 20.90
CA GLU A 347 2.39 -28.42 21.45
C GLU A 347 1.31 -29.34 20.90
N GLU A 348 0.16 -28.81 20.45
CA GLU A 348 -0.90 -29.64 19.91
C GLU A 348 -0.35 -30.51 18.77
N PRO A 349 -0.34 -31.86 18.95
CA PRO A 349 -0.06 -32.75 17.85
C PRO A 349 -1.19 -32.50 16.88
N SER A 350 -0.84 -31.99 15.69
CA SER A 350 -1.69 -32.21 14.53
C SER A 350 -2.07 -33.68 14.60
N ALA A 351 -3.37 -33.97 14.72
CA ALA A 351 -3.86 -35.28 14.36
C ALA A 351 -3.11 -35.65 13.06
N VAL A 352 -2.40 -36.78 13.10
CA VAL A 352 -1.77 -37.33 11.92
C VAL A 352 -2.93 -37.70 11.00
N VAL A 353 -3.35 -36.74 10.19
CA VAL A 353 -3.92 -37.04 8.90
C VAL A 353 -2.69 -37.39 8.08
N PRO A 354 -2.49 -38.66 7.69
CA PRO A 354 -1.46 -38.98 6.72
C PRO A 354 -1.67 -38.08 5.51
N PRO A 355 -0.64 -37.71 4.73
CA PRO A 355 -0.89 -37.16 3.42
C PRO A 355 -1.63 -38.23 2.62
N GLU A 356 -2.96 -38.14 2.57
CA GLU A 356 -3.72 -38.77 1.53
C GLU A 356 -3.18 -38.15 0.24
N ARG A 357 -2.43 -38.94 -0.51
CA ARG A 357 -2.31 -38.76 -1.95
C ARG A 357 -3.71 -38.99 -2.53
N THR A 358 -4.58 -38.01 -2.38
CA THR A 358 -5.73 -37.86 -3.25
C THR A 358 -5.30 -36.93 -4.37
N GLY A 359 -5.21 -37.49 -5.58
CA GLY A 359 -5.30 -36.69 -6.80
C GLY A 359 -6.55 -35.79 -6.77
N PRO A 360 -6.64 -34.81 -7.67
CA PRO A 360 -7.69 -33.80 -7.65
C PRO A 360 -9.08 -34.47 -7.62
N ARG A 361 -9.76 -34.40 -6.47
CA ARG A 361 -11.20 -34.66 -6.38
C ARG A 361 -11.94 -33.39 -6.74
N ALA A 362 -12.84 -33.55 -7.70
CA ALA A 362 -13.62 -32.51 -8.35
C ALA A 362 -14.26 -31.53 -7.38
N LEU A 363 -14.14 -30.24 -7.70
CA LEU A 363 -15.00 -29.17 -7.18
C LEU A 363 -16.46 -29.59 -7.35
N ALA A 364 -17.21 -29.61 -6.24
CA ALA A 364 -18.67 -29.66 -6.32
C ALA A 364 -19.16 -28.42 -7.08
N ALA A 365 -20.04 -28.62 -8.06
CA ALA A 365 -20.56 -27.58 -8.93
C ALA A 365 -21.31 -26.51 -8.14
N LEU A 366 -20.91 -25.25 -8.32
CA LEU A 366 -21.70 -24.07 -7.97
C LEU A 366 -23.02 -24.07 -8.79
N PRO A 367 -24.15 -23.62 -8.23
CA PRO A 367 -25.39 -23.51 -8.99
C PRO A 367 -25.24 -22.49 -10.14
N PRO A 368 -25.95 -22.68 -11.26
CA PRO A 368 -25.73 -21.89 -12.47
C PRO A 368 -26.02 -20.41 -12.27
N ALA A 369 -25.15 -19.58 -12.86
CA ALA A 369 -25.13 -18.11 -12.82
C ALA A 369 -26.47 -17.44 -13.23
N THR A 370 -27.34 -18.16 -13.92
CA THR A 370 -28.69 -17.71 -14.32
C THR A 370 -29.57 -17.32 -13.13
N SER A 371 -29.35 -17.92 -11.96
CA SER A 371 -30.12 -17.63 -10.73
C SER A 371 -29.73 -16.30 -10.06
N GLN A 372 -28.49 -15.84 -10.22
CA GLN A 372 -27.96 -14.63 -9.57
C GLN A 372 -28.27 -13.35 -10.37
N VAL A 373 -28.29 -13.45 -11.70
CA VAL A 373 -28.62 -12.33 -12.60
C VAL A 373 -30.12 -11.99 -12.53
N ALA A 374 -30.99 -13.00 -12.43
CA ALA A 374 -32.42 -12.79 -12.23
C ALA A 374 -32.72 -12.08 -10.89
N ALA A 375 -31.97 -12.42 -9.84
CA ALA A 375 -32.08 -11.78 -8.52
C ALA A 375 -31.61 -10.31 -8.56
N LEU A 376 -30.53 -10.02 -9.28
CA LEU A 376 -29.99 -8.66 -9.41
C LEU A 376 -30.91 -7.75 -10.24
N LYS A 377 -31.49 -8.28 -11.32
CA LYS A 377 -32.48 -7.55 -12.15
C LYS A 377 -33.76 -7.25 -11.36
N ALA A 378 -34.28 -8.25 -10.64
CA ALA A 378 -35.46 -8.09 -9.79
C ALA A 378 -35.23 -7.06 -8.65
N ALA A 379 -34.05 -7.05 -8.04
CA ALA A 379 -33.69 -6.08 -7.00
C ALA A 379 -33.55 -4.64 -7.56
N THR A 380 -33.03 -4.51 -8.77
CA THR A 380 -32.87 -3.20 -9.45
C THR A 380 -34.22 -2.64 -9.89
N ASP A 381 -35.08 -3.46 -10.49
CA ASP A 381 -36.43 -3.08 -10.92
C ASP A 381 -37.35 -2.73 -9.72
N ALA A 382 -37.11 -3.36 -8.56
CA ALA A 382 -37.78 -3.00 -7.31
C ALA A 382 -37.29 -1.64 -6.78
N ALA A 383 -35.98 -1.40 -6.75
CA ALA A 383 -35.40 -0.14 -6.29
C ALA A 383 -35.79 1.07 -7.16
N VAL A 384 -35.97 0.87 -8.47
CA VAL A 384 -36.46 1.89 -9.41
C VAL A 384 -37.95 2.20 -9.19
N ARG A 385 -38.80 1.17 -9.00
CA ARG A 385 -40.22 1.37 -8.67
C ARG A 385 -40.43 2.11 -7.35
N GLU A 386 -39.53 1.90 -6.40
CA GLU A 386 -39.58 2.55 -5.08
C GLU A 386 -38.94 3.96 -5.05
N GLY A 387 -38.44 4.47 -6.18
CA GLY A 387 -37.87 5.81 -6.28
C GLY A 387 -36.55 6.00 -5.49
N LYS A 388 -35.87 4.91 -5.14
CA LYS A 388 -34.65 4.92 -4.30
C LYS A 388 -33.36 5.20 -5.08
N LEU A 389 -33.45 5.38 -6.40
CA LEU A 389 -32.31 5.57 -7.29
C LEU A 389 -32.46 6.87 -8.07
N SER A 390 -31.38 7.66 -8.16
CA SER A 390 -31.39 8.91 -8.92
C SER A 390 -31.46 8.62 -10.43
N ALA A 391 -32.00 9.57 -11.21
CA ALA A 391 -32.12 9.42 -12.66
C ALA A 391 -30.76 9.17 -13.35
N GLY A 392 -29.68 9.78 -12.83
CA GLY A 392 -28.32 9.55 -13.32
C GLY A 392 -27.79 8.15 -13.05
N LEU A 393 -28.03 7.60 -11.84
CA LEU A 393 -27.62 6.23 -11.51
C LEU A 393 -28.47 5.19 -12.26
N THR A 394 -29.75 5.49 -12.49
CA THR A 394 -30.65 4.67 -13.30
C THR A 394 -30.18 4.62 -14.74
N GLN A 395 -29.76 5.76 -15.31
CA GLN A 395 -29.24 5.82 -16.66
C GLN A 395 -27.87 5.13 -16.79
N SER A 396 -26.99 5.24 -15.80
CA SER A 396 -25.72 4.49 -15.76
C SER A 396 -25.92 2.98 -15.59
N LEU A 397 -26.88 2.53 -14.78
CA LEU A 397 -27.21 1.11 -14.62
C LEU A 397 -27.93 0.55 -15.86
N GLN A 398 -28.78 1.34 -16.52
CA GLN A 398 -29.37 0.99 -17.81
C GLN A 398 -28.33 0.97 -18.93
N PHE A 399 -27.33 1.87 -18.91
CA PHE A 399 -26.18 1.82 -19.82
C PHE A 399 -25.33 0.57 -19.56
N LEU A 400 -25.12 0.21 -18.30
CA LEU A 400 -24.41 -1.01 -17.91
C LEU A 400 -25.19 -2.26 -18.31
N ALA A 401 -26.52 -2.27 -18.15
CA ALA A 401 -27.39 -3.36 -18.55
C ALA A 401 -27.51 -3.49 -20.08
N ALA A 402 -27.60 -2.38 -20.82
CA ALA A 402 -27.59 -2.36 -22.29
C ALA A 402 -26.21 -2.73 -22.85
N ALA A 403 -25.13 -2.34 -22.16
CA ALA A 403 -23.77 -2.81 -22.46
C ALA A 403 -23.64 -4.33 -22.23
N LEU A 404 -24.32 -4.88 -21.21
CA LEU A 404 -24.37 -6.33 -20.93
C LEU A 404 -25.34 -7.11 -21.85
N GLU A 405 -26.38 -6.47 -22.40
CA GLU A 405 -27.30 -7.08 -23.39
C GLU A 405 -26.73 -7.04 -24.83
N GLY A 406 -25.94 -6.01 -25.17
CA GLY A 406 -25.23 -5.90 -26.45
C GLY A 406 -23.88 -6.64 -26.48
N ALA A 407 -23.22 -6.78 -25.33
CA ALA A 407 -22.07 -7.66 -25.14
C ALA A 407 -22.55 -9.03 -24.67
N GLY A 408 -23.06 -9.83 -25.62
CA GLY A 408 -23.20 -11.25 -25.39
C GLY A 408 -21.87 -11.81 -24.86
N VAL A 409 -21.94 -12.39 -23.67
CA VAL A 409 -20.84 -12.93 -22.84
C VAL A 409 -20.09 -11.86 -22.02
N ALA A 410 -20.18 -11.97 -20.68
CA ALA A 410 -19.06 -11.60 -19.80
C ALA A 410 -17.75 -12.08 -20.44
N PRO A 411 -16.58 -11.41 -20.31
CA PRO A 411 -15.38 -12.15 -20.58
C PRO A 411 -15.37 -13.29 -19.56
N ALA A 412 -15.65 -14.51 -20.03
CA ALA A 412 -15.05 -15.67 -19.43
C ALA A 412 -13.60 -15.29 -19.23
N VAL A 413 -13.08 -15.39 -18.00
CA VAL A 413 -11.64 -15.49 -17.81
C VAL A 413 -11.25 -16.60 -18.78
N ARG A 414 -10.66 -16.23 -19.91
CA ARG A 414 -10.31 -17.20 -20.92
C ARG A 414 -9.23 -18.00 -20.22
N ALA A 415 -9.56 -19.20 -19.80
CA ALA A 415 -8.61 -20.07 -19.14
C ALA A 415 -7.51 -20.32 -20.17
N TRP A 416 -6.42 -19.57 -20.04
CA TRP A 416 -5.29 -19.69 -20.91
C TRP A 416 -4.65 -21.03 -20.62
N THR A 417 -4.62 -21.90 -21.62
CA THR A 417 -3.69 -23.03 -21.60
C THR A 417 -2.39 -22.60 -22.25
N ARG A 418 -1.31 -23.31 -21.93
CA ARG A 418 0.00 -23.14 -22.55
C ARG A 418 -0.08 -23.12 -24.08
N GLU A 419 -0.88 -23.99 -24.67
CA GLU A 419 -1.08 -24.12 -26.13
C GLU A 419 -1.84 -22.92 -26.69
N SER A 420 -2.92 -22.51 -26.01
CA SER A 420 -3.72 -21.37 -26.46
C SER A 420 -2.94 -20.05 -26.39
N LEU A 421 -2.09 -19.89 -25.37
CA LEU A 421 -1.19 -18.74 -25.24
C LEU A 421 -0.13 -18.75 -26.35
N SER A 422 0.51 -19.90 -26.57
CA SER A 422 1.52 -20.04 -27.63
C SER A 422 0.93 -19.72 -29.01
N SER A 423 -0.31 -20.15 -29.29
CA SER A 423 -0.98 -19.83 -30.55
C SER A 423 -1.34 -18.35 -30.66
N ALA A 424 -1.77 -17.72 -29.56
CA ALA A 424 -2.10 -16.30 -29.53
C ALA A 424 -0.87 -15.42 -29.78
N VAL A 425 0.25 -15.76 -29.13
CA VAL A 425 1.53 -15.08 -29.33
C VAL A 425 2.03 -15.25 -30.78
N ALA A 426 1.94 -16.46 -31.34
CA ALA A 426 2.33 -16.70 -32.73
C ALA A 426 1.48 -15.92 -33.75
N ALA A 427 0.23 -15.60 -33.40
CA ALA A 427 -0.65 -14.76 -34.18
C ALA A 427 -0.48 -13.26 -33.90
N GLY A 428 0.46 -12.86 -33.04
CA GLY A 428 0.71 -11.47 -32.65
C GLY A 428 -0.46 -10.82 -31.89
N GLN A 429 -1.29 -11.63 -31.21
CA GLN A 429 -2.41 -11.11 -30.44
C GLN A 429 -1.93 -10.24 -29.27
N ASP A 430 -2.69 -9.20 -28.96
CA ASP A 430 -2.48 -8.41 -27.76
C ASP A 430 -2.99 -9.18 -26.54
N LEU A 431 -2.12 -9.36 -25.55
CA LEU A 431 -2.37 -10.09 -24.31
C LEU A 431 -2.35 -9.14 -23.11
N HIS A 432 -2.59 -7.84 -23.34
CA HIS A 432 -2.75 -6.84 -22.30
C HIS A 432 -3.78 -7.29 -21.25
N GLY A 433 -3.41 -7.22 -19.98
CA GLY A 433 -4.30 -7.60 -18.88
C GLY A 433 -4.63 -9.10 -18.78
N ALA A 434 -3.97 -9.97 -19.55
CA ALA A 434 -4.25 -11.41 -19.50
C ALA A 434 -3.89 -12.02 -18.14
N ASP A 435 -4.78 -12.84 -17.58
CA ASP A 435 -4.49 -13.64 -16.39
C ASP A 435 -3.84 -14.97 -16.80
N LEU A 436 -2.54 -15.07 -16.51
CA LEU A 436 -1.67 -16.20 -16.81
C LEU A 436 -1.11 -16.81 -15.52
N SER A 437 -1.72 -16.50 -14.38
CA SER A 437 -1.25 -16.88 -13.05
C SER A 437 -1.12 -18.39 -12.90
N GLY A 438 -0.02 -18.85 -12.33
CA GLY A 438 0.23 -20.27 -12.06
C GLY A 438 0.46 -21.17 -13.30
N LEU A 439 0.42 -20.62 -14.52
CA LEU A 439 0.61 -21.42 -15.74
C LEU A 439 2.05 -21.89 -15.90
N ASP A 440 2.23 -23.08 -16.47
CA ASP A 440 3.53 -23.56 -16.91
C ASP A 440 3.83 -23.11 -18.34
N LEU A 441 4.61 -22.04 -18.44
CA LEU A 441 5.09 -21.39 -19.66
C LEU A 441 6.59 -21.64 -19.90
N SER A 442 7.20 -22.57 -19.17
CA SER A 442 8.64 -22.85 -19.20
C SER A 442 9.13 -23.17 -20.61
N GLY A 443 10.11 -22.45 -21.14
CA GLY A 443 10.67 -22.68 -22.47
C GLY A 443 9.81 -22.22 -23.66
N LEU A 444 8.70 -21.51 -23.42
CA LEU A 444 7.90 -20.94 -24.52
C LEU A 444 8.64 -19.79 -25.23
N LYS A 445 8.34 -19.62 -26.52
CA LYS A 445 8.77 -18.47 -27.33
C LYS A 445 7.73 -17.36 -27.22
N LEU A 446 8.06 -16.36 -26.42
CA LEU A 446 7.26 -15.18 -26.10
C LEU A 446 7.96 -13.87 -26.55
N ALA A 447 8.94 -13.97 -27.45
CA ALA A 447 9.68 -12.81 -27.95
C ALA A 447 8.73 -11.80 -28.60
N GLY A 448 8.83 -10.53 -28.19
CA GLY A 448 7.96 -9.44 -28.65
C GLY A 448 6.49 -9.55 -28.20
N ALA A 449 6.13 -10.45 -27.28
CA ALA A 449 4.77 -10.57 -26.78
C ALA A 449 4.30 -9.27 -26.11
N ARG A 450 3.02 -8.93 -26.29
CA ARG A 450 2.38 -7.73 -25.72
C ARG A 450 1.62 -8.14 -24.47
N LEU A 451 2.29 -8.08 -23.31
CA LEU A 451 1.84 -8.60 -22.01
C LEU A 451 1.73 -7.49 -20.95
N ALA A 452 1.63 -6.22 -21.35
CA ALA A 452 1.51 -5.12 -20.41
C ALA A 452 0.28 -5.33 -19.49
N ASN A 453 0.42 -5.07 -18.19
CA ASN A 453 -0.60 -5.29 -17.15
C ASN A 453 -1.09 -6.75 -17.01
N ALA A 454 -0.44 -7.74 -17.63
CA ALA A 454 -0.79 -9.14 -17.43
C ALA A 454 -0.47 -9.59 -16.00
N VAL A 455 -1.16 -10.65 -15.54
CA VAL A 455 -0.92 -11.28 -14.24
C VAL A 455 -0.19 -12.60 -14.48
N LEU A 456 1.07 -12.67 -14.04
CA LEU A 456 1.97 -13.83 -14.12
C LEU A 456 2.32 -14.37 -12.72
N ALA A 457 1.54 -14.01 -11.69
CA ALA A 457 1.80 -14.42 -10.31
C ALA A 457 1.90 -15.95 -10.23
N HIS A 458 2.97 -16.45 -9.59
CA HIS A 458 3.26 -17.89 -9.47
C HIS A 458 3.44 -18.65 -10.80
N ALA A 459 3.54 -17.99 -11.95
CA ALA A 459 3.73 -18.65 -13.23
C ALA A 459 5.15 -19.25 -13.35
N LYS A 460 5.29 -20.36 -14.09
CA LYS A 460 6.59 -20.94 -14.42
C LYS A 460 7.02 -20.48 -15.81
N LEU A 461 8.03 -19.64 -15.87
CA LEU A 461 8.63 -19.06 -17.08
C LEU A 461 10.08 -19.52 -17.27
N SER A 462 10.51 -20.58 -16.58
CA SER A 462 11.89 -21.05 -16.63
C SER A 462 12.33 -21.30 -18.08
N LYS A 463 13.46 -20.71 -18.49
CA LYS A 463 14.00 -20.78 -19.86
C LYS A 463 13.09 -20.25 -20.98
N ALA A 464 12.03 -19.51 -20.66
CA ALA A 464 11.20 -18.85 -21.68
C ALA A 464 12.00 -17.76 -22.41
N ASP A 465 11.68 -17.53 -23.69
CA ASP A 465 12.23 -16.45 -24.49
C ASP A 465 11.25 -15.29 -24.51
N LEU A 466 11.54 -14.23 -23.76
CA LEU A 466 10.78 -12.98 -23.63
C LEU A 466 11.54 -11.80 -24.27
N THR A 467 12.47 -12.07 -25.20
CA THR A 467 13.29 -11.05 -25.83
C THR A 467 12.42 -9.94 -26.42
N GLY A 468 12.65 -8.68 -26.02
CA GLY A 468 11.90 -7.52 -26.53
C GLY A 468 10.40 -7.50 -26.20
N ALA A 469 9.91 -8.36 -25.30
CA ALA A 469 8.51 -8.36 -24.89
C ALA A 469 8.12 -7.07 -24.15
N ASP A 470 6.86 -6.67 -24.26
CA ASP A 470 6.27 -5.60 -23.46
C ASP A 470 5.59 -6.19 -22.23
N LEU A 471 6.23 -6.00 -21.07
CA LEU A 471 5.84 -6.47 -19.75
C LEU A 471 5.64 -5.28 -18.80
N SER A 472 5.29 -4.10 -19.35
CA SER A 472 5.05 -2.89 -18.56
C SER A 472 3.96 -3.14 -17.52
N ALA A 473 4.23 -2.82 -16.24
CA ALA A 473 3.33 -3.02 -15.11
C ALA A 473 2.78 -4.46 -14.96
N VAL A 474 3.55 -5.47 -15.37
CA VAL A 474 3.18 -6.88 -15.18
C VAL A 474 3.27 -7.27 -13.71
N VAL A 475 2.37 -8.15 -13.24
CA VAL A 475 2.44 -8.73 -11.89
C VAL A 475 3.03 -10.13 -11.97
N ALA A 476 4.33 -10.26 -11.76
CA ALA A 476 5.08 -11.52 -11.82
C ALA A 476 5.66 -11.91 -10.45
N ALA A 477 4.98 -11.52 -9.36
CA ALA A 477 5.34 -11.91 -8.01
C ALA A 477 5.38 -13.45 -7.88
N ASP A 478 6.39 -13.97 -7.19
CA ASP A 478 6.63 -15.40 -6.99
C ASP A 478 6.75 -16.24 -8.29
N ALA A 479 7.00 -15.61 -9.45
CA ALA A 479 7.18 -16.32 -10.71
C ALA A 479 8.58 -16.97 -10.80
N ASP A 480 8.67 -18.11 -11.50
CA ASP A 480 9.95 -18.76 -11.81
C ASP A 480 10.44 -18.35 -13.20
N LEU A 481 11.37 -17.41 -13.27
CA LEU A 481 12.03 -16.92 -14.48
C LEU A 481 13.46 -17.51 -14.63
N SER A 482 13.77 -18.62 -13.96
CA SER A 482 15.11 -19.20 -13.98
C SER A 482 15.57 -19.52 -15.40
N GLY A 483 16.66 -18.89 -15.85
CA GLY A 483 17.23 -19.05 -17.18
C GLY A 483 16.41 -18.42 -18.32
N ALA A 484 15.38 -17.62 -18.01
CA ALA A 484 14.60 -16.92 -19.01
C ALA A 484 15.44 -15.82 -19.71
N ASN A 485 15.19 -15.60 -21.00
CA ASN A 485 15.81 -14.53 -21.76
C ASN A 485 14.83 -13.34 -21.86
N LEU A 486 15.08 -12.28 -21.12
CA LEU A 486 14.36 -11.00 -21.13
C LEU A 486 15.21 -9.87 -21.72
N SER A 487 16.20 -10.19 -22.55
CA SER A 487 17.04 -9.16 -23.17
C SER A 487 16.20 -8.20 -24.00
N MET A 488 16.51 -6.90 -23.92
CA MET A 488 15.80 -5.80 -24.60
C MET A 488 14.30 -5.68 -24.26
N ALA A 489 13.78 -6.41 -23.28
CA ALA A 489 12.37 -6.35 -22.88
C ALA A 489 12.03 -5.02 -22.17
N ARG A 490 10.76 -4.64 -22.18
CA ARG A 490 10.24 -3.46 -21.48
C ARG A 490 9.49 -3.91 -20.24
N LEU A 491 10.03 -3.62 -19.07
CA LEU A 491 9.46 -3.94 -17.76
C LEU A 491 9.33 -2.70 -16.84
N PRO A 492 8.95 -1.50 -17.32
CA PRO A 492 8.75 -0.39 -16.41
C PRO A 492 7.63 -0.72 -15.41
N GLN A 493 7.87 -0.46 -14.13
CA GLN A 493 6.93 -0.73 -13.03
C GLN A 493 6.49 -2.20 -12.90
N ALA A 494 7.23 -3.16 -13.44
CA ALA A 494 6.93 -4.58 -13.25
C ALA A 494 7.10 -5.01 -11.79
N ASP A 495 6.17 -5.80 -11.25
CA ASP A 495 6.29 -6.44 -9.94
C ASP A 495 6.94 -7.82 -10.12
N LEU A 496 8.17 -7.97 -9.63
CA LEU A 496 8.98 -9.19 -9.63
C LEU A 496 9.34 -9.59 -8.20
N VAL A 497 8.49 -9.21 -7.23
CA VAL A 497 8.73 -9.49 -5.82
C VAL A 497 8.77 -11.01 -5.60
N HIS A 498 9.76 -11.51 -4.87
CA HIS A 498 9.99 -12.95 -4.65
C HIS A 498 10.27 -13.80 -5.91
N ALA A 499 10.45 -13.21 -7.10
CA ALA A 499 10.71 -13.98 -8.31
C ALA A 499 12.03 -14.76 -8.27
N GLU A 500 12.06 -15.96 -8.87
CA GLU A 500 13.28 -16.76 -9.05
C GLU A 500 13.91 -16.46 -10.42
N LEU A 501 15.13 -15.93 -10.42
CA LEU A 501 15.81 -15.31 -11.57
C LEU A 501 17.13 -16.01 -11.91
N ALA A 502 17.38 -17.22 -11.38
CA ALA A 502 18.68 -17.87 -11.52
C ALA A 502 19.08 -18.04 -12.99
N GLY A 503 20.15 -17.37 -13.43
CA GLY A 503 20.63 -17.37 -14.81
C GLY A 503 19.76 -16.62 -15.82
N ALA A 504 18.80 -15.80 -15.37
CA ALA A 504 17.99 -14.98 -16.24
C ALA A 504 18.82 -13.85 -16.89
N ASP A 505 18.45 -13.46 -18.12
CA ASP A 505 19.12 -12.41 -18.88
C ASP A 505 18.21 -11.21 -19.10
N PHE A 506 18.51 -10.08 -18.48
CA PHE A 506 17.84 -8.79 -18.61
C PHE A 506 18.71 -7.77 -19.39
N SER A 507 19.69 -8.22 -20.16
CA SER A 507 20.59 -7.30 -20.86
C SER A 507 19.85 -6.33 -21.78
N GLY A 508 20.14 -5.03 -21.67
CA GLY A 508 19.48 -3.98 -22.45
C GLY A 508 18.00 -3.74 -22.12
N ALA A 509 17.44 -4.40 -21.11
CA ALA A 509 16.03 -4.23 -20.73
C ALA A 509 15.74 -2.86 -20.09
N ASP A 510 14.50 -2.39 -20.20
CA ASP A 510 14.02 -1.23 -19.44
C ASP A 510 13.32 -1.70 -18.17
N LEU A 511 13.97 -1.50 -17.02
CA LEU A 511 13.52 -1.92 -15.69
C LEU A 511 13.07 -0.72 -14.84
N SER A 512 12.76 0.42 -15.46
CA SER A 512 12.50 1.66 -14.74
C SER A 512 11.32 1.50 -13.76
N GLY A 513 11.56 1.64 -12.45
CA GLY A 513 10.55 1.45 -11.41
C GLY A 513 10.17 0.00 -11.09
N ALA A 514 10.80 -1.00 -11.72
CA ALA A 514 10.50 -2.41 -11.46
C ALA A 514 10.87 -2.82 -10.03
N ASP A 515 10.05 -3.69 -9.42
CA ASP A 515 10.21 -4.15 -8.04
C ASP A 515 10.76 -5.57 -7.99
N PHE A 516 12.06 -5.71 -7.74
CA PHE A 516 12.75 -6.98 -7.52
C PHE A 516 12.90 -7.30 -6.02
N THR A 517 12.09 -6.72 -5.15
CA THR A 517 12.22 -6.95 -3.70
C THR A 517 12.12 -8.45 -3.40
N LEU A 518 13.05 -8.99 -2.62
CA LEU A 518 13.13 -10.41 -2.25
C LEU A 518 13.30 -11.40 -3.41
N ALA A 519 13.56 -10.93 -4.65
CA ALA A 519 13.87 -11.78 -5.78
C ALA A 519 15.19 -12.54 -5.57
N ARG A 520 15.34 -13.74 -6.11
CA ARG A 520 16.50 -14.60 -5.88
C ARG A 520 17.07 -15.10 -7.19
N GLY A 521 18.38 -15.08 -7.37
CA GLY A 521 18.98 -15.62 -8.58
C GLY A 521 20.49 -15.54 -8.59
N ARG A 522 21.16 -16.63 -8.94
CA ARG A 522 22.60 -16.59 -9.21
C ARG A 522 22.87 -16.30 -10.68
N LYS A 523 23.94 -15.55 -10.99
CA LYS A 523 24.39 -15.27 -12.37
C LYS A 523 23.33 -14.57 -13.25
N VAL A 524 22.57 -13.65 -12.67
CA VAL A 524 21.61 -12.83 -13.42
C VAL A 524 22.36 -11.78 -14.25
N ASN A 525 22.00 -11.59 -15.51
CA ASN A 525 22.66 -10.60 -16.38
C ASN A 525 21.80 -9.34 -16.48
N PHE A 526 22.32 -8.19 -16.07
CA PHE A 526 21.68 -6.86 -16.18
C PHE A 526 22.50 -5.90 -17.05
N ALA A 527 23.44 -6.39 -17.87
CA ALA A 527 24.31 -5.53 -18.66
C ALA A 527 23.50 -4.61 -19.61
N GLY A 528 23.70 -3.29 -19.55
CA GLY A 528 22.97 -2.33 -20.38
C GLY A 528 21.51 -2.08 -19.98
N ALA A 529 21.02 -2.66 -18.88
CA ALA A 529 19.64 -2.46 -18.44
C ALA A 529 19.43 -1.06 -17.83
N LYS A 530 18.30 -0.42 -18.13
CA LYS A 530 17.89 0.85 -17.53
C LYS A 530 17.15 0.58 -16.23
N ALA A 531 17.77 0.80 -15.08
CA ALA A 531 17.20 0.45 -13.77
C ALA A 531 16.82 1.67 -12.92
N ALA A 532 16.47 2.79 -13.53
CA ALA A 532 16.11 4.01 -12.79
C ALA A 532 14.87 3.77 -11.91
N GLY A 533 15.00 3.93 -10.60
CA GLY A 533 13.90 3.68 -9.66
C GLY A 533 13.55 2.20 -9.44
N ALA A 534 14.31 1.27 -10.03
CA ALA A 534 14.13 -0.16 -9.75
C ALA A 534 14.49 -0.47 -8.30
N LYS A 535 13.69 -1.31 -7.65
CA LYS A 535 13.87 -1.70 -6.25
C LYS A 535 14.48 -3.09 -6.19
N PHE A 536 15.52 -3.27 -5.39
CA PHE A 536 16.19 -4.56 -5.18
C PHE A 536 16.29 -4.90 -3.69
N MET A 537 15.34 -4.42 -2.88
CA MET A 537 15.38 -4.61 -1.43
C MET A 537 15.40 -6.12 -1.09
N GLU A 538 16.37 -6.57 -0.32
CA GLU A 538 16.54 -7.99 0.05
C GLU A 538 16.65 -8.99 -1.13
N ALA A 539 16.94 -8.52 -2.35
CA ALA A 539 17.17 -9.40 -3.48
C ALA A 539 18.49 -10.19 -3.31
N ASP A 540 18.44 -11.51 -3.48
CA ASP A 540 19.60 -12.41 -3.40
C ASP A 540 20.16 -12.68 -4.79
N LEU A 541 20.95 -11.74 -5.32
CA LEU A 541 21.44 -11.73 -6.69
C LEU A 541 22.94 -12.07 -6.80
N GLU A 542 23.36 -13.22 -6.26
CA GLU A 542 24.78 -13.59 -6.25
C GLU A 542 25.38 -13.69 -7.67
N ARG A 543 26.54 -13.05 -7.87
CA ARG A 543 27.26 -13.03 -9.16
C ARG A 543 26.44 -12.43 -10.30
N ALA A 544 25.49 -11.54 -9.99
CA ALA A 544 24.83 -10.75 -11.03
C ALA A 544 25.81 -9.81 -11.73
N GLY A 545 25.67 -9.68 -13.06
CA GLY A 545 26.48 -8.81 -13.89
C GLY A 545 25.76 -7.50 -14.19
N PHE A 546 26.37 -6.36 -13.87
CA PHE A 546 25.80 -5.01 -14.08
C PHE A 546 26.67 -4.14 -15.00
N ILE A 547 27.54 -4.72 -15.84
CA ILE A 547 28.54 -3.94 -16.58
C ILE A 547 27.83 -3.01 -17.59
N ALA A 548 28.08 -1.71 -17.42
CA ALA A 548 27.46 -0.55 -18.07
C ALA A 548 25.94 -0.45 -17.85
N ALA A 549 25.55 -0.01 -16.65
CA ALA A 549 24.21 0.50 -16.33
C ALA A 549 24.25 2.02 -16.17
#